data_AF-A0AAD8CKP0-F1
#
_entry.id   AF-A0AAD8CKP0-F1
#
_cell.length_a   1.000
_cell.length_b   1.000
_cell.length_c   1.000
_cell.angle_alpha   90.00
_cell.angle_beta   90.00
_cell.angle_gamma   90.00
#
_symmetry.space_group_name_H-M   'P 1'
#
loop_
_entity.id
_entity.type
_entity.pdbx_description
1 polymer ?
#
loop_
_entity_poly.entity_id
_entity_poly.type
_entity_poly.pdbx_seq_one_letter_code
_entity_poly.pdbx_strand_id
1 'polypeptide(L)'
;MDWCLFIFTYVIAVLIQSHGFNIETERSRVLNVSAEWFGHRVMQHSSGIIVSAPLDKSSNLFKCSYASGSCSPINIDGVTRTDDWGMGLSLAVSPTTNQLLACAPHLAHPCGKNMYLNSVCYKFDGKFLTPAPQNITPGYQGKVAQQPRVCAILVFWSDLGPTSIKNL
;
A
#
# COMPACT_ATOMS: atom_id res chain seq x y z
N MET A 1 50.64 -30.87 -5.23
CA MET A 1 49.49 -30.42 -4.41
C MET A 1 48.48 -29.63 -5.25
N ASP A 2 48.87 -29.12 -6.42
CA ASP A 2 48.02 -28.26 -7.27
C ASP A 2 46.89 -28.99 -8.01
N TRP A 3 47.10 -30.27 -8.37
CA TRP A 3 46.07 -31.05 -9.07
C TRP A 3 44.79 -31.23 -8.23
N CYS A 4 44.92 -31.40 -6.91
CA CYS A 4 43.76 -31.48 -6.03
C CYS A 4 42.96 -30.16 -6.00
N LEU A 5 43.64 -29.01 -6.07
CA LEU A 5 43.00 -27.70 -6.13
C LEU A 5 42.24 -27.50 -7.46
N PHE A 6 42.80 -27.96 -8.58
CA PHE A 6 42.13 -27.92 -9.88
C PHE A 6 40.90 -28.83 -9.95
N ILE A 7 40.99 -30.05 -9.39
CA ILE A 7 39.84 -30.96 -9.31
C ILE A 7 38.76 -30.35 -8.41
N PHE A 8 39.14 -29.78 -7.28
CA PHE A 8 38.19 -29.19 -6.34
C PHE A 8 37.48 -27.96 -6.92
N THR A 9 38.22 -27.09 -7.63
CA THR A 9 37.62 -25.95 -8.35
C THR A 9 36.72 -26.39 -9.50
N TYR A 10 37.10 -27.43 -10.25
CA TYR A 10 36.26 -27.99 -11.31
C TYR A 10 34.96 -28.59 -10.76
N VAL A 11 35.04 -29.37 -9.68
CA VAL A 11 33.86 -29.95 -9.01
C VAL A 11 32.96 -28.86 -8.44
N ILE A 12 33.52 -27.83 -7.80
CA ILE A 12 32.75 -26.67 -7.33
C ILE A 12 32.07 -25.95 -8.49
N ALA A 13 32.76 -25.69 -9.60
CA ALA A 13 32.18 -25.02 -10.76
C ALA A 13 31.00 -25.80 -11.39
N VAL A 14 31.08 -27.13 -11.42
CA VAL A 14 30.00 -28.01 -11.92
C VAL A 14 28.80 -28.06 -10.95
N LEU A 15 29.05 -27.99 -9.64
CA LEU A 15 27.98 -27.98 -8.62
C LEU A 15 27.26 -26.63 -8.49
N ILE A 16 27.81 -25.54 -9.05
CA ILE A 16 27.19 -24.19 -9.00
C ILE A 16 26.25 -23.91 -10.19
N GLN A 17 25.91 -24.90 -11.02
CA GLN A 17 24.76 -24.77 -11.93
C GLN A 17 23.43 -24.87 -11.15
N SER A 18 23.22 -23.88 -10.28
CA SER A 18 21.93 -23.47 -9.76
C SER A 18 21.10 -22.97 -10.93
N HIS A 19 20.37 -23.88 -11.55
CA HIS A 19 19.25 -23.45 -12.34
C HIS A 19 18.20 -22.96 -11.31
N GLY A 20 17.91 -21.66 -11.31
CA GLY A 20 16.69 -21.14 -10.70
C GLY A 20 15.52 -21.33 -11.65
N PHE A 21 15.04 -22.57 -11.81
CA PHE A 21 14.02 -22.96 -12.81
C PHE A 21 12.72 -23.49 -12.19
N ASN A 22 12.48 -23.26 -10.90
CA ASN A 22 11.29 -23.76 -10.21
C ASN A 22 10.01 -22.93 -10.47
N ILE A 23 10.02 -22.06 -11.49
CA ILE A 23 8.85 -21.32 -11.96
C ILE A 23 8.40 -21.96 -13.27
N GLU A 24 7.22 -22.58 -13.23
CA GLU A 24 6.55 -23.13 -14.41
C GLU A 24 6.15 -22.01 -15.38
N THR A 25 6.69 -22.04 -16.60
CA THR A 25 6.45 -21.02 -17.63
C THR A 25 5.48 -21.47 -18.71
N GLU A 26 5.35 -22.78 -18.97
CA GLU A 26 4.51 -23.30 -20.06
C GLU A 26 3.03 -23.26 -19.70
N ARG A 27 2.70 -23.60 -18.45
CA ARG A 27 1.31 -23.65 -17.96
C ARG A 27 0.95 -22.41 -17.13
N SER A 28 1.43 -21.25 -17.56
CA SER A 28 1.10 -19.98 -16.91
C SER A 28 -0.33 -19.55 -17.18
N ARG A 29 -0.92 -18.81 -16.23
CA ARG A 29 -2.28 -18.27 -16.36
C ARG A 29 -2.24 -16.76 -16.48
N VAL A 30 -2.88 -16.25 -17.53
CA VAL A 30 -3.02 -14.80 -17.76
C VAL A 30 -4.37 -14.33 -17.23
N LEU A 31 -4.34 -13.36 -16.32
CA LEU A 31 -5.52 -12.64 -15.86
C LEU A 31 -5.60 -11.34 -16.66
N ASN A 32 -6.73 -11.10 -17.31
CA ASN A 32 -6.90 -9.92 -18.16
C ASN A 32 -8.23 -9.24 -17.88
N VAL A 33 -8.18 -7.92 -17.71
CA VAL A 33 -9.33 -7.03 -17.58
C VAL A 33 -9.06 -5.82 -18.46
N SER A 34 -10.07 -5.39 -19.21
CA SER A 34 -10.01 -4.15 -19.99
C SER A 34 -10.15 -2.93 -19.07
N ALA A 35 -9.12 -2.68 -18.27
CA ALA A 35 -9.00 -1.55 -17.36
C ALA A 35 -7.64 -0.87 -17.57
N GLU A 36 -7.63 0.46 -17.57
CA GLU A 36 -6.41 1.22 -17.83
C GLU A 36 -5.38 1.00 -16.71
N TRP A 37 -4.15 0.62 -17.09
CA TRP A 37 -3.06 0.27 -16.15
C TRP A 37 -3.34 -0.94 -15.24
N PHE A 38 -4.22 -1.84 -15.66
CA PHE A 38 -4.41 -3.11 -14.98
C PHE A 38 -3.09 -3.88 -14.85
N GLY A 39 -2.78 -4.34 -13.64
CA GLY A 39 -1.52 -5.03 -13.33
C GLY A 39 -0.44 -4.12 -12.74
N HIS A 40 -0.73 -2.83 -12.49
CA HIS A 40 0.26 -1.90 -11.93
C HIS A 40 0.84 -2.38 -10.60
N ARG A 41 0.00 -2.91 -9.69
CA ARG A 41 0.41 -3.66 -8.52
C ARG A 41 -0.37 -4.96 -8.43
N VAL A 42 0.31 -6.02 -7.98
CA VAL A 42 -0.26 -7.34 -7.79
C VAL A 42 0.14 -7.86 -6.41
N MET A 43 -0.83 -8.32 -5.62
CA MET A 43 -0.61 -8.86 -4.27
C MET A 43 -1.38 -10.16 -4.09
N GLN A 44 -0.74 -11.16 -3.49
CA GLN A 44 -1.43 -12.38 -3.07
C GLN A 44 -2.22 -12.14 -1.79
N HIS A 45 -3.43 -12.69 -1.73
CA HIS A 45 -4.36 -12.56 -0.62
C HIS A 45 -5.05 -13.90 -0.39
N SER A 46 -5.50 -14.19 0.83
CA SER A 46 -6.12 -15.49 1.14
C SER A 46 -7.33 -15.83 0.26
N SER A 47 -8.04 -14.80 -0.22
CA SER A 47 -9.23 -14.95 -1.05
C SER A 47 -8.99 -14.82 -2.56
N GLY A 48 -7.74 -14.65 -3.00
CA GLY A 48 -7.38 -14.52 -4.42
C GLY A 48 -6.16 -13.64 -4.67
N ILE A 49 -6.07 -13.08 -5.87
CA ILE A 49 -5.02 -12.15 -6.28
C ILE A 49 -5.64 -10.76 -6.36
N ILE A 50 -5.06 -9.79 -5.66
CA ILE A 50 -5.48 -8.40 -5.73
C ILE A 50 -4.64 -7.68 -6.78
N VAL A 51 -5.30 -7.01 -7.71
CA VAL A 51 -4.66 -6.30 -8.82
C VAL A 51 -5.14 -4.86 -8.85
N SER A 52 -4.24 -3.90 -9.03
CA SER A 52 -4.61 -2.49 -9.21
C SER A 52 -4.59 -2.04 -10.67
N ALA A 53 -5.45 -1.07 -10.98
CA ALA A 53 -5.54 -0.35 -12.25
C ALA A 53 -5.72 1.15 -11.95
N PRO A 54 -4.65 1.87 -11.56
CA PRO A 54 -4.79 3.19 -10.95
C PRO A 54 -5.38 4.27 -11.85
N LEU A 55 -5.23 4.13 -13.17
CA LEU A 55 -5.76 5.11 -14.14
C LEU A 55 -7.14 4.73 -14.67
N ASP A 56 -7.68 3.57 -14.31
CA ASP A 56 -9.01 3.19 -14.73
C ASP A 56 -10.09 4.03 -14.04
N LYS A 57 -11.03 4.55 -14.83
CA LYS A 57 -12.10 5.42 -14.33
C LYS A 57 -13.18 4.64 -13.58
N SER A 58 -13.42 3.39 -13.96
CA SER A 58 -14.51 2.57 -13.41
C SER A 58 -14.13 1.94 -12.07
N SER A 59 -13.01 1.24 -12.01
CA SER A 59 -12.53 0.60 -10.78
C SER A 59 -11.02 0.51 -10.76
N ASN A 60 -10.42 0.94 -9.65
CA ASN A 60 -8.97 0.90 -9.50
C ASN A 60 -8.42 -0.37 -8.86
N LEU A 61 -9.27 -1.20 -8.27
CA LEU A 61 -8.85 -2.39 -7.53
C LEU A 61 -9.72 -3.56 -7.96
N PHE A 62 -9.08 -4.68 -8.26
CA PHE A 62 -9.72 -5.90 -8.70
C PHE A 62 -9.30 -7.05 -7.82
N LYS A 63 -10.23 -7.96 -7.58
CA LYS A 63 -9.98 -9.28 -6.98
C LYS A 63 -10.12 -10.33 -8.06
N CYS A 64 -9.03 -11.05 -8.34
CA CYS A 64 -8.95 -12.11 -9.32
C CYS A 64 -8.87 -13.47 -8.65
N SER A 65 -9.63 -14.44 -9.15
CA SER A 65 -9.50 -15.84 -8.74
C SER A 65 -8.55 -16.57 -9.69
N TYR A 66 -7.50 -17.18 -9.13
CA TYR A 66 -6.57 -17.99 -9.91
C TYR A 66 -7.24 -19.22 -10.53
N ALA A 67 -8.28 -19.79 -9.89
CA ALA A 67 -8.94 -21.01 -10.34
C ALA A 67 -9.97 -20.79 -11.46
N SER A 68 -10.75 -19.70 -11.40
CA SER A 68 -11.69 -19.37 -12.48
C SER A 68 -11.09 -18.45 -13.54
N GLY A 69 -10.00 -17.73 -13.23
CA GLY A 69 -9.42 -16.73 -14.13
C GLY A 69 -10.23 -15.44 -14.23
N SER A 70 -11.30 -15.31 -13.44
CA SER A 70 -12.19 -14.16 -13.42
C SER A 70 -11.71 -13.11 -12.42
N CYS A 71 -11.81 -11.84 -12.80
CA CYS A 71 -11.56 -10.70 -11.93
C CYS A 71 -12.84 -9.90 -11.71
N SER A 72 -13.14 -9.55 -10.46
CA SER A 72 -14.25 -8.69 -10.07
C SER A 72 -13.74 -7.39 -9.45
N PRO A 73 -14.35 -6.23 -9.75
CA PRO A 73 -13.97 -4.97 -9.12
C PRO A 73 -14.21 -5.02 -7.60
N ILE A 74 -13.36 -4.34 -6.85
CA ILE A 74 -13.53 -4.10 -5.42
C ILE A 74 -14.16 -2.72 -5.28
N ASN A 75 -15.41 -2.67 -4.85
CA ASN A 75 -16.10 -1.41 -4.59
C ASN A 75 -15.62 -0.81 -3.26
N ILE A 76 -15.32 0.49 -3.29
CA ILE A 76 -14.91 1.27 -2.12
C ILE A 76 -16.14 2.07 -1.70
N ASP A 77 -17.02 1.47 -0.92
CA ASP A 77 -18.24 2.12 -0.46
C ASP A 77 -17.90 3.24 0.54
N GLY A 78 -18.68 4.32 0.51
CA GLY A 78 -18.53 5.45 1.44
C GLY A 78 -17.41 6.43 1.10
N VAL A 79 -16.82 6.36 -0.09
CA VAL A 79 -15.84 7.35 -0.55
C VAL A 79 -16.23 8.00 -1.87
N THR A 80 -16.18 9.33 -1.91
CA THR A 80 -16.42 10.10 -3.13
C THR A 80 -15.32 9.83 -4.13
N ARG A 81 -15.65 9.06 -5.17
CA ARG A 81 -14.74 8.80 -6.29
C ARG A 81 -14.58 10.06 -7.14
N THR A 82 -13.36 10.52 -7.29
CA THR A 82 -12.97 11.49 -8.32
C THR A 82 -12.47 10.71 -9.54
N ASP A 83 -12.62 11.29 -10.73
CA ASP A 83 -12.26 10.62 -11.99
C ASP A 83 -10.78 10.25 -12.08
N ASP A 84 -9.91 10.91 -11.29
CA ASP A 84 -8.45 10.74 -11.27
C ASP A 84 -7.90 10.33 -9.89
N TRP A 85 -8.63 9.50 -9.14
CA TRP A 85 -8.19 9.12 -7.79
C TRP A 85 -6.78 8.50 -7.79
N GLY A 86 -6.45 7.63 -8.75
CA GLY A 86 -5.15 6.95 -8.76
C GLY A 86 -5.01 5.87 -7.69
N MET A 87 -6.12 5.31 -7.19
CA MET A 87 -6.11 4.33 -6.10
C MET A 87 -5.28 3.10 -6.48
N GLY A 88 -4.42 2.60 -5.58
CA GLY A 88 -3.64 1.39 -5.85
C GLY A 88 -2.33 1.62 -6.61
N LEU A 89 -1.85 2.86 -6.72
CA LEU A 89 -0.44 3.17 -7.06
C LEU A 89 0.52 2.50 -6.06
N SER A 90 0.12 2.47 -4.79
CA SER A 90 0.75 1.67 -3.74
C SER A 90 -0.27 0.71 -3.13
N LEU A 91 0.14 -0.54 -2.95
CA LEU A 91 -0.70 -1.63 -2.47
C LEU A 91 0.12 -2.49 -1.50
N ALA A 92 -0.50 -2.97 -0.42
CA ALA A 92 0.11 -3.91 0.50
C ALA A 92 -0.95 -4.83 1.12
N VAL A 93 -0.60 -6.09 1.37
CA VAL A 93 -1.44 -7.03 2.11
C VAL A 93 -0.68 -7.45 3.36
N SER A 94 -1.32 -7.36 4.52
CA SER A 94 -0.76 -7.84 5.78
C SER A 94 -0.74 -9.37 5.79
N PRO A 95 0.41 -10.04 5.99
CA PRO A 95 0.46 -11.50 6.01
C PRO A 95 -0.25 -12.10 7.24
N THR A 96 -0.38 -11.35 8.34
CA THR A 96 -0.96 -11.84 9.59
C THR A 96 -2.47 -11.63 9.66
N THR A 97 -2.94 -10.44 9.27
CA THR A 97 -4.37 -10.07 9.33
C THR A 97 -5.06 -10.22 7.99
N ASN A 98 -4.30 -10.45 6.92
CA ASN A 98 -4.79 -10.51 5.55
C ASN A 98 -5.58 -9.24 5.14
N GLN A 99 -5.31 -8.11 5.82
CA GLN A 99 -5.90 -6.82 5.50
C GLN A 99 -5.21 -6.19 4.30
N LEU A 100 -5.98 -5.54 3.44
CA LEU A 100 -5.46 -4.81 2.29
C LEU A 100 -5.29 -3.32 2.65
N LEU A 101 -4.15 -2.74 2.30
CA LEU A 101 -3.92 -1.31 2.31
C LEU A 101 -3.67 -0.86 0.87
N ALA A 102 -4.51 0.03 0.37
CA ALA A 102 -4.28 0.72 -0.90
C ALA A 102 -4.00 2.19 -0.61
N CYS A 103 -3.08 2.83 -1.35
CA CYS A 103 -2.78 4.26 -1.22
C CYS A 103 -2.73 4.97 -2.59
N ALA A 104 -3.01 6.27 -2.58
CA ALA A 104 -2.86 7.18 -3.70
C ALA A 104 -2.43 8.59 -3.24
N PRO A 105 -1.62 9.32 -4.02
CA PRO A 105 -1.28 10.72 -3.77
C PRO A 105 -2.43 11.64 -4.20
N HIS A 106 -3.61 11.49 -3.59
CA HIS A 106 -4.83 12.16 -4.05
C HIS A 106 -5.32 13.30 -3.14
N LEU A 107 -4.59 13.64 -2.07
CA LEU A 107 -5.00 14.67 -1.12
C LEU A 107 -4.30 16.01 -1.39
N ALA A 108 -4.62 16.60 -2.55
CA ALA A 108 -4.13 17.91 -2.93
C ALA A 108 -4.93 19.01 -2.21
N HIS A 109 -4.25 19.97 -1.57
CA HIS A 109 -4.89 21.06 -0.86
C HIS A 109 -4.01 22.32 -0.83
N PRO A 110 -4.61 23.53 -0.89
CA PRO A 110 -3.83 24.76 -0.84
C PRO A 110 -3.38 25.08 0.58
N CYS A 111 -2.12 25.48 0.75
CA CYS A 111 -1.52 25.97 1.98
C CYS A 111 -0.87 27.34 1.73
N GLY A 112 -1.58 28.41 2.08
CA GLY A 112 -1.18 29.77 1.72
C GLY A 112 -1.14 29.96 0.19
N LYS A 113 0.05 30.26 -0.36
CA LYS A 113 0.29 30.37 -1.81
C LYS A 113 0.76 29.07 -2.46
N ASN A 114 0.97 28.01 -1.68
CA ASN A 114 1.50 26.74 -2.17
C ASN A 114 0.38 25.70 -2.30
N MET A 115 0.59 24.70 -3.16
CA MET A 115 -0.27 23.52 -3.26
C MET A 115 0.47 22.33 -2.64
N TYR A 116 -0.13 21.70 -1.64
CA TYR A 116 0.44 20.55 -0.95
C TYR A 116 -0.24 19.29 -1.47
N LEU A 117 0.55 18.26 -1.75
CA LEU A 117 0.06 16.96 -2.22
C LEU A 117 0.35 15.91 -1.17
N ASN A 118 -0.66 15.52 -0.40
CA ASN A 118 -0.57 14.44 0.57
C ASN A 118 -1.12 13.14 -0.02
N SER A 119 -0.73 12.02 0.58
CA SER A 119 -1.32 10.72 0.25
C SER A 119 -2.54 10.42 1.12
N VAL A 120 -3.45 9.64 0.56
CA VAL A 120 -4.56 9.01 1.28
C VAL A 120 -4.48 7.51 1.04
N CYS A 121 -4.68 6.76 2.13
CA CYS A 121 -4.69 5.32 2.14
C CYS A 121 -6.03 4.81 2.69
N TYR A 122 -6.47 3.69 2.15
CA TYR A 122 -7.68 2.99 2.57
C TYR A 122 -7.31 1.58 3.01
N LYS A 123 -7.68 1.27 4.25
CA LYS A 123 -7.49 -0.05 4.84
C LYS A 123 -8.81 -0.82 4.78
N PHE A 124 -8.77 -1.96 4.11
CA PHE A 124 -9.87 -2.91 3.97
C PHE A 124 -9.65 -4.09 4.93
N ASP A 125 -10.75 -4.61 5.48
CA ASP A 125 -10.72 -5.86 6.21
C ASP A 125 -10.41 -7.04 5.25
N GLY A 126 -9.94 -8.17 5.80
CA GLY A 126 -9.54 -9.31 4.97
C GLY A 126 -10.69 -9.99 4.20
N LYS A 127 -11.94 -9.57 4.42
CA LYS A 127 -13.12 -10.05 3.69
C LYS A 127 -13.70 -9.00 2.73
N PHE A 128 -13.19 -7.77 2.74
CA PHE A 128 -13.74 -6.62 2.01
C PHE A 128 -15.23 -6.35 2.37
N LEU A 129 -15.64 -6.59 3.62
CA LEU A 129 -17.03 -6.51 4.10
C LEU A 129 -17.31 -5.27 4.95
N THR A 130 -16.29 -4.49 5.35
CA THR A 130 -16.53 -3.28 6.14
C THR A 130 -17.31 -2.24 5.32
N PRO A 131 -18.41 -1.66 5.85
CA PRO A 131 -19.29 -0.77 5.10
C PRO A 131 -18.64 0.56 4.68
N ALA A 132 -17.48 0.88 5.26
CA ALA A 132 -16.53 1.85 4.71
C ALA A 132 -15.10 1.47 5.14
N PRO A 133 -14.10 1.57 4.24
CA PRO A 133 -12.69 1.37 4.60
C PRO A 133 -12.18 2.50 5.49
N GLN A 134 -11.25 2.18 6.39
CA GLN A 134 -10.62 3.20 7.24
C GLN A 134 -9.68 4.07 6.41
N ASN A 135 -9.92 5.39 6.41
CA ASN A 135 -9.05 6.35 5.78
C ASN A 135 -7.83 6.66 6.67
N ILE A 136 -6.67 6.79 6.03
CA ILE A 136 -5.42 7.14 6.70
C ILE A 136 -4.71 8.16 5.81
N THR A 137 -4.33 9.30 6.37
CA THR A 137 -3.58 10.34 5.65
C THR A 137 -2.18 10.43 6.27
N PRO A 138 -1.28 9.51 5.91
CA PRO A 138 0.04 9.45 6.53
C PRO A 138 0.84 10.71 6.17
N GLY A 139 1.52 11.28 7.17
CA GLY A 139 2.30 12.50 6.99
C GLY A 139 1.48 13.74 6.61
N TYR A 140 0.17 13.77 6.91
CA TYR A 140 -0.68 14.89 6.57
C TYR A 140 -0.17 16.20 7.19
N GLN A 141 0.17 17.14 6.33
CA GLN A 141 0.53 18.49 6.72
C GLN A 141 -0.72 19.36 6.81
N GLY A 142 -1.03 19.85 8.01
CA GLY A 142 -2.14 20.75 8.25
C GLY A 142 -1.86 22.17 7.75
N LYS A 143 -2.94 22.93 7.50
CA LYS A 143 -2.83 24.35 7.18
C LYS A 143 -2.61 25.16 8.46
N VAL A 144 -1.54 25.94 8.50
CA VAL A 144 -1.30 26.92 9.56
C VAL A 144 -1.70 28.30 9.02
N ALA A 145 -2.51 29.04 9.77
CA ALA A 145 -2.88 30.40 9.41
C ALA A 145 -1.64 31.31 9.45
N GLN A 146 -1.58 32.32 8.56
CA GLN A 146 -0.50 33.31 8.53
C GLN A 146 -0.28 34.01 9.89
N GLN A 147 -1.37 34.18 10.66
CA GLN A 147 -1.36 34.60 12.06
C GLN A 147 -2.09 33.54 12.90
N PRO A 148 -1.37 32.59 13.51
CA PRO A 148 -1.98 31.55 14.33
C PRO A 148 -2.40 32.12 15.68
N ARG A 149 -3.62 31.79 16.11
CA ARG A 149 -4.03 31.94 17.52
C ARG A 149 -3.53 30.71 18.27
N VAL A 150 -2.55 30.90 19.14
CA VAL A 150 -1.97 29.82 19.95
C VAL A 150 -2.62 29.84 21.32
N CYS A 151 -3.27 28.74 21.70
CA CYS A 151 -3.79 28.52 23.04
C CYS A 151 -2.94 27.45 23.73
N ALA A 152 -2.43 27.76 24.92
CA ALA A 152 -1.78 26.78 25.77
C ALA A 152 -2.82 26.13 26.70
N ILE A 153 -2.95 24.81 26.64
CA ILE A 153 -3.74 24.04 27.59
C ILE A 153 -2.78 23.51 28.64
N LEU A 154 -2.89 24.01 29.86
CA LEU A 154 -2.10 23.54 31.00
C LEU A 154 -2.90 22.46 31.73
N VAL A 155 -2.37 21.25 31.75
CA VAL A 155 -2.97 20.12 32.47
C VAL A 155 -2.35 20.06 33.87
N PHE A 156 -3.16 20.38 34.88
CA PHE A 156 -2.75 20.29 36.28
C PHE A 156 -3.16 18.92 36.84
N TRP A 157 -2.17 18.10 37.18
CA TRP A 157 -2.35 16.86 37.94
C TRP A 157 -2.18 17.16 39.43
N SER A 158 -2.90 16.43 40.29
CA SER A 158 -2.83 16.57 41.77
C SER A 158 -1.43 16.36 42.34
N ASP A 159 -0.57 15.66 41.61
CA ASP A 159 0.76 15.26 42.05
C ASP A 159 1.86 16.23 41.58
N LEU A 160 1.49 17.30 40.87
CA LEU A 160 2.42 18.34 40.46
C LEU A 160 2.84 19.17 41.68
N GLY A 161 4.07 18.95 42.14
CA GLY A 161 4.67 19.75 43.19
C GLY A 161 4.83 21.24 42.80
N PRO A 162 4.97 22.15 43.78
CA PRO A 162 4.96 23.61 43.60
C PRO A 162 6.11 24.18 42.73
N THR A 163 7.08 23.36 42.34
CA THR A 163 8.17 23.73 41.41
C THR A 163 7.87 23.39 39.95
N SER A 164 6.81 22.63 39.65
CA SER A 164 6.47 22.21 38.27
C SER A 164 5.87 23.32 37.42
N ILE A 165 5.52 24.46 38.04
CA ILE A 165 4.96 25.64 37.38
C ILE A 165 5.90 26.82 37.69
N LYS A 166 7.15 26.73 37.26
CA LYS A 166 8.07 27.88 37.26
C LYS A 166 8.47 28.16 35.82
N ASN A 167 8.10 29.35 35.34
CA ASN A 167 8.30 29.91 34.00
C ASN A 167 7.21 29.58 32.96
N LEU A 168 6.03 30.15 33.17
CA LEU A 168 5.16 30.64 32.10
C LEU A 168 5.31 32.16 32.02
#